data_AF-A0A9P0KSW7-F1
#
_entry.id   AF-A0A9P0KSW7-F1
#
_cell.length_a   1.000
_cell.length_b   1.000
_cell.length_c   1.000
_cell.angle_alpha   90.00
_cell.angle_beta   90.00
_cell.angle_gamma   90.00
#
_symmetry.space_group_name_H-M   'P 1'
#
loop_
_entity.id
_entity.type
_entity.pdbx_description
1 polymer ?
#
loop_
_entity_poly.entity_id
_entity_poly.type
_entity_poly.pdbx_seq_one_letter_code
_entity_poly.pdbx_strand_id
1 'polypeptide(L)'
;MDADVDAPTKKSYLECVKRLRILAKFLGFIQALPYKSDIAYNETLLATQVKIRQQQLPSLDIKCILEKSVQQNYRVLTIPWITKYLSMLDYVTLRLPYYMSCYRILFSIYKDAFKKKGDFDYNSILMKSCLGWLFELPQFPDLEYFHFCVSNYENQNSQHGSSGVDDINIIDQDILYAFCPYLDEIKKLLTSTSSKSNVTVKHITPVTAVQSFEQVHKKKFEQQLEDSFLNTQPVSMRKTIEFVSERIASACIKHICNEVVPNYKKQASESLKTFLEGWKKEQNVSDGNFNDNQKLALKAIVSKQVQNHLVVLKGNCSKEVTQIMEEKIPISVENLLAIDTLKETTNACVSLTAKMCKDRVRQWMVTQLNTNIFAKDFNMTTQKFLDQNGQNISDKPVFALPPEGNGKTHNDDLKSAADILEQIRLMSVDILENPKDVSADSLKILLQDANRTLNGRCDVNDTIAACICTTLVDLALLLIVYRTDIMPENSMIQLFISVWRCYYSNTDNLFKNLLCPRNVMLTAQGCNNEEIWTNFARFAAILVKEKVISSKNLESQCTGFYKKEWDQVTLSNVSLFLKKFAEYHKSLGGDASKFSLLIEFLSEFCEDL
;
A
#
# COMPACT_ATOMS: atom_id res chain seq x y z
N MET A 1 33.77 29.63 -20.71
CA MET A 1 33.85 31.02 -20.23
C MET A 1 33.13 31.03 -18.91
N ASP A 2 33.88 31.31 -17.84
CA ASP A 2 33.41 31.25 -16.46
C ASP A 2 32.20 32.18 -16.26
N ALA A 3 31.02 31.58 -16.13
CA ALA A 3 29.76 32.26 -15.81
C ALA A 3 29.44 32.07 -14.32
N ASP A 4 30.44 32.18 -13.44
CA ASP A 4 30.18 32.17 -12.01
C ASP A 4 29.76 33.58 -11.59
N VAL A 5 28.60 33.66 -10.97
CA VAL A 5 27.94 34.91 -10.60
C VAL A 5 28.35 35.29 -9.18
N ASP A 6 28.68 36.56 -8.96
CA ASP A 6 29.04 37.05 -7.64
C ASP A 6 27.98 36.70 -6.57
N ALA A 7 28.43 36.20 -5.41
CA ALA A 7 27.60 35.91 -4.23
C ALA A 7 26.57 37.03 -3.86
N PRO A 8 26.89 38.34 -3.92
CA PRO A 8 25.88 39.40 -3.70
C PRO A 8 24.73 39.37 -4.71
N THR A 9 25.01 39.09 -5.98
CA THR A 9 24.00 39.02 -7.05
C THR A 9 23.10 37.81 -6.85
N LYS A 10 23.66 36.65 -6.46
CA LYS A 10 22.90 35.44 -6.10
C LYS A 10 21.98 35.69 -4.87
N LYS A 11 22.47 36.43 -3.86
CA LYS A 11 21.67 36.80 -2.68
C LYS A 11 20.53 37.77 -3.03
N SER A 12 20.80 38.77 -3.86
CA SER A 12 19.78 39.72 -4.33
C SER A 12 18.69 39.03 -5.14
N TYR A 13 19.08 38.10 -6.04
CA TYR A 13 18.15 37.24 -6.77
C TYR A 13 17.26 36.42 -5.82
N LEU A 14 17.86 35.74 -4.83
CA LEU A 14 17.13 34.95 -3.84
C LEU A 14 16.11 35.79 -3.07
N GLU A 15 16.48 36.98 -2.62
CA GLU A 15 15.58 37.89 -1.90
C GLU A 15 14.43 38.40 -2.80
N CYS A 16 14.75 38.79 -4.04
CA CYS A 16 13.77 39.25 -5.02
C CYS A 16 12.72 38.16 -5.30
N VAL A 17 13.17 36.95 -5.63
CA VAL A 17 12.26 35.82 -5.93
C VAL A 17 11.45 35.43 -4.70
N LYS A 18 12.03 35.44 -3.49
CA LYS A 18 11.26 35.19 -2.25
C LYS A 18 10.12 36.19 -2.07
N ARG A 19 10.40 37.49 -2.26
CA ARG A 19 9.37 38.55 -2.18
C ARG A 19 8.30 38.36 -3.27
N LEU A 20 8.71 38.10 -4.50
CA LEU A 20 7.78 37.82 -5.61
C LEU A 20 6.90 36.60 -5.33
N ARG A 21 7.45 35.52 -4.78
CA ARG A 21 6.67 34.32 -4.42
C ARG A 21 5.63 34.61 -3.34
N ILE A 22 5.98 35.40 -2.33
CA ILE A 22 5.04 35.79 -1.26
C ILE A 22 3.93 36.68 -1.83
N LEU A 23 4.29 37.69 -2.64
CA LEU A 23 3.33 38.57 -3.28
C LEU A 23 2.39 37.80 -4.22
N ALA A 24 2.94 36.88 -5.00
CA ALA A 24 2.19 35.99 -5.89
C ALA A 24 1.19 35.12 -5.13
N LYS A 25 1.59 34.54 -3.99
CA LYS A 25 0.66 33.79 -3.12
C LYS A 25 -0.45 34.68 -2.60
N PHE A 26 -0.11 35.88 -2.12
CA PHE A 26 -1.08 36.82 -1.57
C PHE A 26 -2.08 37.29 -2.63
N LEU A 27 -1.60 37.61 -3.83
CA LEU A 27 -2.44 37.99 -4.96
C LEU A 27 -3.39 36.86 -5.37
N GLY A 28 -2.87 35.63 -5.53
CA GLY A 28 -3.70 34.47 -5.85
C GLY A 28 -4.72 34.17 -4.76
N PHE A 29 -4.34 34.36 -3.48
CA PHE A 29 -5.25 34.22 -2.35
C PHE A 29 -6.39 35.24 -2.38
N ILE A 30 -6.10 36.52 -2.62
CA ILE A 30 -7.13 37.57 -2.74
C ILE A 30 -8.08 37.25 -3.89
N GLN A 31 -7.54 36.79 -5.02
CA GLN A 31 -8.34 36.50 -6.20
C GLN A 31 -9.23 35.27 -6.02
N ALA A 32 -8.77 34.25 -5.30
CA ALA A 32 -9.54 33.05 -5.03
C ALA A 32 -10.52 33.21 -3.86
N LEU A 33 -10.31 34.18 -2.96
CA LEU A 33 -11.11 34.38 -1.75
C LEU A 33 -12.63 34.46 -2.00
N PRO A 34 -13.13 35.20 -3.02
CA PRO A 34 -14.57 35.28 -3.31
C PRO A 34 -15.18 33.97 -3.80
N TYR A 35 -14.34 33.01 -4.20
CA TYR A 35 -14.74 31.81 -4.94
C TYR A 35 -14.47 30.51 -4.19
N LYS A 36 -13.96 30.58 -2.94
CA LYS A 36 -13.77 29.39 -2.11
C LYS A 36 -15.12 28.82 -1.69
N SER A 37 -15.44 27.63 -2.18
CA SER A 37 -16.58 26.85 -1.72
C SER A 37 -16.15 25.43 -1.43
N ASP A 38 -16.56 24.88 -0.29
CA ASP A 38 -16.29 23.50 0.13
C ASP A 38 -17.24 22.47 -0.54
N ILE A 39 -17.93 22.88 -1.61
CA ILE A 39 -18.94 22.08 -2.30
C ILE A 39 -18.28 21.30 -3.44
N ALA A 40 -18.49 19.99 -3.49
CA ALA A 40 -18.09 19.17 -4.63
C ALA A 40 -18.83 19.65 -5.90
N TYR A 41 -18.07 20.05 -6.92
CA TYR A 41 -18.66 20.57 -8.16
C TYR A 41 -19.21 19.43 -9.01
N ASN A 42 -20.53 19.42 -9.24
CA ASN A 42 -21.13 18.63 -10.33
C ASN A 42 -20.74 19.23 -11.69
N GLU A 43 -20.64 18.41 -12.76
CA GLU A 43 -20.22 18.86 -14.10
C GLU A 43 -21.05 20.03 -14.66
N THR A 44 -22.36 20.04 -14.40
CA THR A 44 -23.28 21.10 -14.82
C THR A 44 -23.06 22.41 -14.09
N LEU A 45 -22.77 22.35 -12.78
CA LEU A 45 -22.43 23.51 -11.95
C LEU A 45 -21.05 24.07 -12.32
N LEU A 46 -20.08 23.19 -12.60
CA LEU A 46 -18.76 23.57 -13.08
C LEU A 46 -18.85 24.33 -14.40
N ALA A 47 -19.57 23.79 -15.39
CA ALA A 47 -19.74 24.43 -16.70
C ALA A 47 -20.43 25.80 -16.59
N THR A 48 -21.40 25.93 -15.68
CA THR A 48 -22.11 27.20 -15.45
C THR A 48 -21.20 28.24 -14.79
N GLN A 49 -20.43 27.84 -13.77
CA GLN A 49 -19.48 28.71 -13.09
C GLN A 49 -18.34 29.15 -13.99
N VAL A 50 -17.83 28.26 -14.86
CA VAL A 50 -16.83 28.61 -15.88
C VAL A 50 -17.38 29.67 -16.85
N LYS A 51 -18.61 29.51 -17.35
CA LYS A 51 -19.25 30.49 -18.25
C LYS A 51 -19.41 31.87 -17.60
N ILE A 52 -19.82 31.92 -16.34
CA ILE A 52 -19.98 33.19 -15.60
C ILE A 52 -18.61 33.87 -15.43
N ARG A 53 -17.60 33.12 -15.00
CA ARG A 53 -16.28 33.68 -14.70
C ARG A 53 -15.47 34.03 -15.96
N GLN A 54 -15.77 33.42 -17.10
CA GLN A 54 -15.17 33.80 -18.39
C GLN A 54 -15.48 35.25 -18.79
N GLN A 55 -16.56 35.84 -18.27
CA GLN A 55 -16.91 37.24 -18.55
C GLN A 55 -16.03 38.25 -17.78
N GLN A 56 -15.24 37.79 -16.81
CA GLN A 56 -14.31 38.63 -16.07
C GLN A 56 -12.89 38.48 -16.63
N LEU A 57 -12.28 39.61 -16.98
CA LEU A 57 -10.88 39.65 -17.38
C LEU A 57 -9.98 39.34 -16.17
N PRO A 58 -9.00 38.43 -16.29
CA PRO A 58 -8.00 38.22 -15.26
C PRO A 58 -7.29 39.54 -14.95
N SER A 59 -7.10 39.85 -13.67
CA SER A 59 -6.38 41.05 -13.21
C SER A 59 -4.90 41.05 -13.61
N LEU A 60 -4.34 39.86 -13.88
CA LEU A 60 -2.95 39.67 -14.30
C LEU A 60 -2.87 38.88 -15.61
N ASP A 61 -2.24 39.47 -16.63
CA ASP A 61 -1.99 38.82 -17.91
C ASP A 61 -0.77 37.88 -17.84
N ILE A 62 -0.96 36.73 -17.20
CA ILE A 62 0.03 35.66 -17.09
C ILE A 62 0.45 35.14 -18.46
N LYS A 63 -0.44 35.09 -19.45
CA LYS A 63 -0.13 34.57 -20.78
C LYS A 63 0.95 35.44 -21.44
N CYS A 64 0.76 36.76 -21.46
CA CYS A 64 1.73 37.71 -21.99
C CYS A 64 3.08 37.64 -21.24
N ILE A 65 3.04 37.49 -19.91
CA ILE A 65 4.26 37.36 -19.09
C ILE A 65 5.02 36.05 -19.42
N LEU A 66 4.30 34.94 -19.61
CA LEU A 66 4.90 33.66 -19.99
C LEU A 66 5.50 33.72 -21.39
N GLU A 67 4.77 34.26 -22.37
CA GLU A 67 5.27 34.44 -23.75
C GLU A 67 6.53 35.31 -23.79
N LYS A 68 6.55 36.42 -23.05
CA LYS A 68 7.75 37.27 -22.92
C LYS A 68 8.92 36.55 -22.25
N SER A 69 8.65 35.73 -21.23
CA SER A 69 9.72 34.99 -20.53
C SER A 69 10.36 33.92 -21.43
N VAL A 70 9.59 33.33 -22.33
CA VAL A 70 10.10 32.41 -23.37
C VAL A 70 10.90 33.15 -24.42
N GLN A 71 10.42 34.32 -24.89
CA GLN A 71 11.09 35.14 -25.91
C GLN A 71 12.42 35.74 -25.45
N GLN A 72 12.51 36.16 -24.18
CA GLN A 72 13.68 36.86 -23.62
C GLN A 72 14.54 35.98 -22.68
N ASN A 73 14.25 34.66 -22.57
CA ASN A 73 15.01 33.69 -21.77
C ASN A 73 15.24 34.11 -20.30
N TYR A 74 14.18 34.49 -19.58
CA TYR A 74 14.18 34.73 -18.12
C TYR A 74 13.18 33.81 -17.37
N ARG A 75 13.00 32.58 -17.86
CA ARG A 75 12.07 31.57 -17.32
C ARG A 75 12.41 31.24 -15.86
N VAL A 76 13.70 31.20 -15.53
CA VAL A 76 14.22 30.93 -14.19
C VAL A 76 13.66 31.90 -13.13
N LEU A 77 13.49 33.18 -13.48
CA LEU A 77 12.88 34.19 -12.61
C LEU A 77 11.35 34.06 -12.55
N THR A 78 10.72 33.69 -13.66
CA THR A 78 9.26 33.79 -13.85
C THR A 78 8.51 32.59 -13.26
N ILE A 79 9.02 31.38 -13.47
CA ILE A 79 8.37 30.13 -13.07
C ILE A 79 8.18 30.00 -11.54
N PRO A 80 9.16 30.34 -10.67
CA PRO A 80 9.03 30.10 -9.23
C PRO A 80 7.89 30.86 -8.54
N TRP A 81 7.50 32.04 -9.05
CA TRP A 81 6.41 32.83 -8.48
C TRP A 81 5.07 32.55 -9.17
N ILE A 82 5.06 32.31 -10.50
CA ILE A 82 3.82 31.94 -11.21
C ILE A 82 3.24 30.64 -10.64
N THR A 83 4.09 29.64 -10.39
CA THR A 83 3.67 28.38 -9.76
C THR A 83 2.99 28.60 -8.40
N LYS A 84 3.44 29.60 -7.62
CA LYS A 84 2.83 29.95 -6.34
C LYS A 84 1.53 30.73 -6.48
N TYR A 85 1.42 31.60 -7.48
CA TYR A 85 0.16 32.26 -7.80
C TYR A 85 -0.90 31.23 -8.23
N LEU A 86 -0.58 30.35 -9.20
CA LEU A 86 -1.50 29.32 -9.70
C LEU A 86 -1.92 28.33 -8.60
N SER A 87 -1.02 28.01 -7.67
CA SER A 87 -1.35 27.14 -6.53
C SER A 87 -2.39 27.72 -5.56
N MET A 88 -2.67 29.02 -5.63
CA MET A 88 -3.66 29.65 -4.75
C MET A 88 -5.02 29.86 -5.43
N LEU A 89 -5.12 29.59 -6.74
CA LEU A 89 -6.38 29.68 -7.47
C LEU A 89 -7.29 28.48 -7.17
N ASP A 90 -8.59 28.70 -7.25
CA ASP A 90 -9.59 27.67 -7.02
C ASP A 90 -9.75 26.73 -8.23
N TYR A 91 -10.38 25.58 -7.95
CA TYR A 91 -10.61 24.50 -8.91
C TYR A 91 -11.31 24.94 -10.21
N VAL A 92 -12.25 25.87 -10.12
CA VAL A 92 -13.00 26.39 -11.28
C VAL A 92 -12.12 27.37 -12.06
N THR A 93 -11.42 28.27 -11.37
CA THR A 93 -10.58 29.27 -12.01
C THR A 93 -9.47 28.65 -12.86
N LEU A 94 -8.88 27.56 -12.37
CA LEU A 94 -7.86 26.80 -13.11
C LEU A 94 -8.39 26.15 -14.40
N ARG A 95 -9.70 26.00 -14.58
CA ARG A 95 -10.33 25.40 -15.77
C ARG A 95 -10.85 26.43 -16.78
N LEU A 96 -10.62 27.72 -16.56
CA LEU A 96 -10.98 28.72 -17.58
C LEU A 96 -10.12 28.54 -18.84
N PRO A 97 -10.69 28.76 -20.04
CA PRO A 97 -9.95 28.66 -21.32
C PRO A 97 -8.68 29.52 -21.38
N TYR A 98 -8.67 30.65 -20.68
CA TYR A 98 -7.51 31.52 -20.56
C TYR A 98 -6.31 30.82 -19.87
N TYR A 99 -6.55 30.14 -18.75
CA TYR A 99 -5.51 29.40 -18.04
C TYR A 99 -5.10 28.12 -18.78
N MET A 100 -6.01 27.49 -19.53
CA MET A 100 -5.67 26.37 -20.42
C MET A 100 -4.60 26.76 -21.45
N SER A 101 -4.69 27.98 -22.01
CA SER A 101 -3.67 28.51 -22.91
C SER A 101 -2.32 28.70 -22.20
N CYS A 102 -2.34 29.12 -20.93
CA CYS A 102 -1.13 29.26 -20.11
C CYS A 102 -0.48 27.91 -19.81
N TYR A 103 -1.26 26.86 -19.54
CA TYR A 103 -0.72 25.51 -19.26
C TYR A 103 0.03 24.93 -20.46
N ARG A 104 -0.46 25.16 -21.69
CA ARG A 104 0.27 24.72 -22.90
C ARG A 104 1.69 25.28 -22.95
N ILE A 105 1.86 26.55 -22.55
CA ILE A 105 3.19 27.18 -22.47
C ILE A 105 4.01 26.56 -21.34
N LEU A 106 3.43 26.37 -20.15
CA LEU A 106 4.12 25.75 -19.02
C LEU A 106 4.54 24.29 -19.30
N PHE A 107 3.70 23.52 -19.98
CA PHE A 107 4.01 22.15 -20.39
C PHE A 107 5.11 22.10 -21.46
N SER A 108 5.13 23.07 -22.39
CA SER A 108 6.24 23.22 -23.34
C SER A 108 7.56 23.49 -22.60
N ILE A 109 7.55 24.42 -21.63
CA ILE A 109 8.72 24.73 -20.80
C ILE A 109 9.18 23.49 -20.02
N TYR A 110 8.24 22.72 -19.46
CA TYR A 110 8.55 21.47 -18.75
C TYR A 110 9.20 20.43 -19.67
N LYS A 111 8.66 20.21 -20.88
CA LYS A 111 9.19 19.26 -21.88
C LYS A 111 10.56 19.69 -22.41
N ASP A 112 10.74 20.97 -22.72
CA ASP A 112 12.00 21.47 -23.27
C ASP A 112 13.13 21.41 -22.24
N ALA A 113 12.83 21.53 -20.94
CA ALA A 113 13.79 21.30 -19.87
C ALA A 113 14.31 19.84 -19.81
N PHE A 114 13.64 18.86 -20.43
CA PHE A 114 14.16 17.48 -20.56
C PHE A 114 15.13 17.27 -21.73
N LYS A 115 15.13 18.16 -22.73
CA LYS A 115 15.88 17.94 -23.98
C LYS A 115 17.35 18.38 -23.91
N LYS A 116 17.76 19.19 -22.93
CA LYS A 116 19.18 19.52 -22.71
C LYS A 116 19.95 18.29 -22.19
N LYS A 117 20.32 17.38 -23.09
CA LYS A 117 21.35 16.35 -22.85
C LYS A 117 22.71 17.02 -22.99
N GLY A 118 23.38 17.35 -21.88
CA GLY A 118 24.70 17.96 -21.96
C GLY A 118 25.42 18.16 -20.63
N ASP A 119 24.81 18.82 -19.65
CA ASP A 119 25.43 19.11 -18.35
C ASP A 119 24.35 19.26 -17.25
N PHE A 120 24.74 19.04 -16.00
CA PHE A 120 23.86 19.17 -14.83
C PHE A 120 23.54 20.64 -14.57
N ASP A 121 22.36 21.10 -15.00
CA ASP A 121 21.94 22.51 -14.87
C ASP A 121 20.93 22.70 -13.73
N TYR A 122 21.33 23.42 -12.69
CA TYR A 122 20.48 23.78 -11.54
C TYR A 122 19.26 24.62 -11.93
N ASN A 123 19.36 25.43 -12.99
CA ASN A 123 18.25 26.24 -13.50
C ASN A 123 17.12 25.35 -14.03
N SER A 124 17.48 24.36 -14.84
CA SER A 124 16.56 23.36 -15.38
C SER A 124 15.92 22.52 -14.28
N ILE A 125 16.68 22.13 -13.25
CA ILE A 125 16.15 21.38 -12.09
C ILE A 125 15.14 22.21 -11.32
N LEU A 126 15.45 23.48 -10.99
CA LEU A 126 14.51 24.34 -10.26
C LEU A 126 13.18 24.48 -11.00
N MET A 127 13.23 24.73 -12.31
CA MET A 127 12.02 24.86 -13.14
C MET A 127 11.20 23.58 -13.14
N LYS A 128 11.83 22.42 -13.31
CA LYS A 128 11.17 21.10 -13.25
C LYS A 128 10.53 20.86 -11.89
N SER A 129 11.29 21.09 -10.82
CA SER A 129 10.86 20.93 -9.45
C SER A 129 9.68 21.84 -9.08
N CYS A 130 9.63 23.08 -9.58
CA CYS A 130 8.51 23.99 -9.33
C CYS A 130 7.26 23.60 -10.15
N LEU A 131 7.43 23.18 -11.40
CA LEU A 131 6.32 22.78 -12.28
C LEU A 131 5.74 21.42 -11.91
N GLY A 132 6.58 20.42 -11.62
CA GLY A 132 6.13 19.11 -11.15
C GLY A 132 5.29 19.24 -9.87
N TRP A 133 5.75 20.04 -8.91
CA TRP A 133 4.97 20.33 -7.69
C TRP A 133 3.62 20.99 -7.99
N LEU A 134 3.54 21.87 -9.00
CA LEU A 134 2.27 22.50 -9.40
C LEU A 134 1.30 21.48 -10.01
N PHE A 135 1.80 20.57 -10.84
CA PHE A 135 0.99 19.56 -11.54
C PHE A 135 0.49 18.46 -10.61
N GLU A 136 1.18 18.18 -9.50
CA GLU A 136 0.72 17.22 -8.49
C GLU A 136 -0.37 17.77 -7.55
N LEU A 137 -0.74 19.05 -7.66
CA LEU A 137 -1.77 19.63 -6.79
C LEU A 137 -3.16 19.08 -7.16
N PRO A 138 -3.99 18.69 -6.17
CA PRO A 138 -5.29 18.05 -6.42
C PRO A 138 -6.31 18.95 -7.14
N GLN A 139 -6.09 20.27 -7.13
CA GLN A 139 -6.90 21.24 -7.83
C GLN A 139 -6.54 21.38 -9.32
N PHE A 140 -5.35 20.94 -9.71
CA PHE A 140 -4.84 21.03 -11.06
C PHE A 140 -5.54 20.02 -12.00
N PRO A 141 -5.83 20.38 -13.26
CA PRO A 141 -6.48 19.46 -14.19
C PRO A 141 -5.48 18.49 -14.85
N ASP A 142 -5.30 17.31 -14.26
CA ASP A 142 -4.35 16.28 -14.74
C ASP A 142 -4.61 15.83 -16.19
N LEU A 143 -5.89 15.75 -16.59
CA LEU A 143 -6.32 15.34 -17.94
C LEU A 143 -5.73 16.23 -19.05
N GLU A 144 -5.53 17.51 -18.78
CA GLU A 144 -5.00 18.46 -19.76
C GLU A 144 -3.52 18.21 -20.07
N TYR A 145 -2.75 17.72 -19.09
CA TYR A 145 -1.37 17.31 -19.32
C TYR A 145 -1.31 16.12 -20.28
N PHE A 146 -2.18 15.13 -20.10
CA PHE A 146 -2.26 13.96 -20.99
C PHE A 146 -2.70 14.35 -22.41
N HIS A 147 -3.72 15.22 -22.55
CA HIS A 147 -4.11 15.76 -23.85
C HIS A 147 -2.99 16.53 -24.55
N PHE A 148 -2.19 17.30 -23.80
CA PHE A 148 -1.00 17.97 -24.34
C PHE A 148 0.08 16.98 -24.80
N CYS A 149 0.28 15.88 -24.08
CA CYS A 149 1.24 14.84 -24.47
C CYS A 149 0.85 14.14 -25.77
N VAL A 150 -0.45 13.91 -25.99
CA VAL A 150 -0.99 13.25 -27.20
C VAL A 150 -1.05 14.20 -28.41
N SER A 151 -1.33 15.49 -28.21
CA SER A 151 -1.54 16.46 -29.30
C SER A 151 -0.26 17.01 -29.94
N ASN A 152 0.90 16.88 -29.29
CA ASN A 152 2.18 17.38 -29.82
C ASN A 152 2.85 16.38 -30.77
N TYR A 153 2.30 16.25 -31.99
CA TYR A 153 2.97 15.58 -33.12
C TYR A 153 3.74 16.57 -34.04
N GLU A 154 3.66 17.89 -33.81
CA GLU A 154 4.35 18.86 -34.67
C GLU A 154 5.23 19.82 -33.88
N ASN A 155 6.54 19.69 -34.12
CA ASN A 155 7.59 20.55 -33.62
C ASN A 155 7.42 21.99 -34.14
N GLN A 156 7.12 22.93 -33.25
CA GLN A 156 7.50 24.32 -33.46
C GLN A 156 8.95 24.48 -33.02
N ASN A 157 9.87 24.37 -33.98
CA ASN A 157 11.26 24.81 -33.84
C ASN A 157 11.26 26.29 -33.45
N SER A 158 11.39 26.57 -32.16
CA SER A 158 11.56 27.94 -31.67
C SER A 158 12.99 28.36 -31.95
N GLN A 159 13.17 29.28 -32.90
CA GLN A 159 14.46 29.85 -33.28
C GLN A 159 15.16 30.49 -32.07
N HIS A 160 16.47 30.25 -31.98
CA HIS A 160 17.38 30.88 -31.04
C HIS A 160 17.46 32.39 -31.30
N GLY A 161 17.17 33.18 -30.26
CA GLY A 161 17.39 34.62 -30.27
C GLY A 161 17.57 35.15 -28.85
N SER A 162 18.77 35.65 -28.56
CA SER A 162 19.24 36.32 -27.33
C SER A 162 19.67 35.44 -26.15
N SER A 163 20.90 35.70 -25.69
CA SER A 163 21.45 35.23 -24.42
C SER A 163 20.68 35.87 -23.26
N GLY A 164 20.02 35.04 -22.45
CA GLY A 164 19.18 35.51 -21.35
C GLY A 164 19.71 35.11 -19.97
N VAL A 165 18.92 35.43 -18.94
CA VAL A 165 19.20 35.04 -17.54
C VAL A 165 19.26 33.52 -17.39
N ASP A 166 18.55 32.78 -18.23
CA ASP A 166 18.52 31.31 -18.23
C ASP A 166 19.87 30.67 -18.64
N ASP A 167 20.76 31.42 -19.30
CA ASP A 167 22.11 30.97 -19.71
C ASP A 167 23.17 31.25 -18.62
N ILE A 168 22.78 31.89 -17.52
CA ILE A 168 23.65 32.23 -16.40
C ILE A 168 23.39 31.24 -15.26
N ASN A 169 24.44 30.62 -14.70
CA ASN A 169 24.36 29.71 -13.56
C ASN A 169 24.15 30.48 -12.24
N ILE A 170 22.99 31.13 -12.09
CA ILE A 170 22.63 31.94 -10.91
C ILE A 170 22.18 31.05 -9.75
N ILE A 171 21.69 29.84 -10.04
CA ILE A 171 21.07 28.95 -9.04
C ILE A 171 22.13 28.01 -8.44
N ASP A 172 22.40 28.22 -7.15
CA ASP A 172 23.19 27.29 -6.33
C ASP A 172 22.28 26.30 -5.57
N GLN A 173 22.90 25.27 -4.98
CA GLN A 173 22.22 24.26 -4.15
C GLN A 173 21.38 24.87 -3.02
N ASP A 174 21.84 25.95 -2.38
CA ASP A 174 21.10 26.64 -1.31
C ASP A 174 19.82 27.33 -1.82
N ILE A 175 19.88 27.90 -3.03
CA ILE A 175 18.73 28.55 -3.68
C ILE A 175 17.69 27.48 -4.05
N LEU A 176 18.15 26.32 -4.54
CA LEU A 176 17.28 25.19 -4.86
C LEU A 176 16.52 24.68 -3.62
N TYR A 177 17.21 24.44 -2.50
CA TYR A 177 16.55 24.00 -1.26
C TYR A 177 15.65 25.08 -0.65
N ALA A 178 16.02 26.36 -0.77
CA ALA A 178 15.17 27.46 -0.31
C ALA A 178 13.85 27.54 -1.09
N PHE A 179 13.84 27.14 -2.37
CA PHE A 179 12.63 27.17 -3.19
C PHE A 179 11.82 25.87 -3.17
N CYS A 180 12.49 24.74 -2.97
CA CYS A 180 11.93 23.39 -2.95
C CYS A 180 12.33 22.64 -1.65
N PRO A 181 11.71 22.97 -0.50
CA PRO A 181 12.05 22.35 0.78
C PRO A 181 11.75 20.84 0.81
N TYR A 182 10.85 20.34 -0.03
CA TYR A 182 10.58 18.89 -0.15
C TYR A 182 11.81 18.10 -0.61
N LEU A 183 12.73 18.73 -1.36
CA LEU A 183 13.99 18.10 -1.74
C LEU A 183 14.90 17.85 -0.52
N ASP A 184 14.78 18.67 0.53
CA ASP A 184 15.49 18.46 1.80
C ASP A 184 14.91 17.27 2.58
N GLU A 185 13.59 17.05 2.52
CA GLU A 185 12.94 15.86 3.10
C GLU A 185 13.34 14.59 2.35
N ILE A 186 13.37 14.63 1.01
CA ILE A 186 13.86 13.52 0.19
C ILE A 186 15.34 13.26 0.48
N LYS A 187 16.16 14.30 0.60
CA LYS A 187 17.57 14.17 1.01
C LYS A 187 17.67 13.49 2.36
N LYS A 188 16.91 13.92 3.38
CA LYS A 188 16.87 13.30 4.71
C LYS A 188 16.49 11.82 4.65
N LEU A 189 15.46 11.48 3.87
CA LEU A 189 15.02 10.10 3.65
C LEU A 189 16.12 9.26 2.98
N LEU A 190 16.73 9.76 1.91
CA LEU A 190 17.82 9.07 1.21
C LEU A 190 19.08 8.94 2.07
N THR A 191 19.38 9.93 2.93
CA THR A 191 20.48 9.82 3.89
C THR A 191 20.15 8.90 5.06
N SER A 192 18.87 8.71 5.40
CA SER A 192 18.45 7.80 6.48
C SER A 192 18.57 6.32 6.08
N THR A 193 18.51 6.02 4.78
CA THR A 193 18.73 4.67 4.24
C THR A 193 20.22 4.37 4.02
N SER A 194 21.06 5.39 3.83
CA SER A 194 22.51 5.25 3.78
C SER A 194 23.13 5.34 5.19
N SER A 195 23.35 4.18 5.80
CA SER A 195 24.20 3.90 6.98
C SER A 195 23.75 4.34 8.40
N LYS A 196 23.50 3.31 9.24
CA LYS A 196 23.80 3.22 10.69
C LYS A 196 23.09 4.19 11.67
N SER A 197 21.80 4.47 11.51
CA SER A 197 21.02 5.02 12.63
C SER A 197 19.73 4.23 12.87
N ASN A 198 19.58 3.69 14.08
CA ASN A 198 18.37 3.05 14.61
C ASN A 198 17.24 4.08 14.79
N VAL A 199 16.73 4.63 13.69
CA VAL A 199 15.49 5.41 13.72
C VAL A 199 14.35 4.43 13.54
N THR A 200 13.56 4.24 14.60
CA THR A 200 12.32 3.49 14.56
C THR A 200 11.34 4.19 13.64
N VAL A 201 11.27 3.73 12.39
CA VAL A 201 10.21 4.10 11.46
C VAL A 201 8.89 3.69 12.13
N LYS A 202 8.13 4.68 12.63
CA LYS A 202 6.80 4.44 13.16
C LYS A 202 5.94 4.00 11.97
N HIS A 203 5.75 2.70 11.82
CA HIS A 203 4.76 2.15 10.91
C HIS A 203 3.40 2.75 11.26
N ILE A 204 2.91 3.64 10.41
CA ILE A 204 1.51 4.08 10.47
C ILE A 204 0.72 2.95 9.83
N THR A 205 0.11 2.11 10.65
CA THR A 205 -0.88 1.14 10.18
C THR A 205 -2.13 1.92 9.80
N PRO A 206 -2.51 2.00 8.52
CA PRO A 206 -3.78 2.62 8.16
C PRO A 206 -4.90 1.79 8.79
N VAL A 207 -5.62 2.37 9.74
CA VAL A 207 -6.78 1.72 10.34
C VAL A 207 -7.92 1.82 9.34
N THR A 208 -8.36 0.69 8.81
CA THR A 208 -9.52 0.60 7.92
C THR A 208 -10.73 1.22 8.63
N ALA A 209 -11.25 2.32 8.08
CA ALA A 209 -12.38 3.03 8.66
C ALA A 209 -13.67 2.23 8.45
N VAL A 210 -14.11 1.48 9.46
CA VAL A 210 -15.40 0.74 9.47
C VAL A 210 -16.54 1.60 10.05
N GLN A 211 -16.43 2.94 10.06
CA GLN A 211 -17.43 3.83 10.68
C GLN A 211 -18.18 4.65 9.63
N SER A 212 -19.49 4.80 9.81
CA SER A 212 -20.37 5.54 8.90
C SER A 212 -20.02 7.04 8.86
N PHE A 213 -20.22 7.65 7.69
CA PHE A 213 -19.84 9.03 7.37
C PHE A 213 -20.39 10.08 8.37
N GLU A 214 -21.63 9.89 8.85
CA GLU A 214 -22.27 10.79 9.82
C GLU A 214 -21.62 10.75 11.21
N GLN A 215 -21.17 9.56 11.65
CA GLN A 215 -20.51 9.41 12.95
C GLN A 215 -19.11 10.03 12.95
N VAL A 216 -18.42 10.01 11.80
CA VAL A 216 -17.12 10.65 11.62
C VAL A 216 -17.25 12.17 11.63
N HIS A 217 -18.26 12.73 10.96
CA HIS A 217 -18.51 14.17 10.97
C HIS A 217 -18.85 14.72 12.35
N LYS A 218 -19.72 14.03 13.11
CA LYS A 218 -20.06 14.45 14.48
C LYS A 218 -18.85 14.39 15.42
N LYS A 219 -18.05 13.32 15.37
CA LYS A 219 -16.79 13.21 16.14
C LYS A 219 -15.77 14.27 15.75
N LYS A 220 -15.63 14.57 14.45
CA LYS A 220 -14.70 15.59 13.95
C LYS A 220 -15.13 16.99 14.39
N PHE A 221 -16.42 17.27 14.42
CA PHE A 221 -16.97 18.53 14.92
C PHE A 221 -16.76 18.69 16.44
N GLU A 222 -17.03 17.63 17.23
CA GLU A 222 -16.74 17.61 18.67
C GLU A 222 -15.23 17.82 18.94
N GLN A 223 -14.35 17.18 18.16
CA GLN A 223 -12.91 17.35 18.28
C GLN A 223 -12.45 18.77 17.92
N GLN A 224 -13.05 19.41 16.91
CA GLN A 224 -12.77 20.80 16.55
C GLN A 224 -13.21 21.79 17.64
N LEU A 225 -14.34 21.54 18.31
CA LEU A 225 -14.78 22.35 19.45
C LEU A 225 -13.84 22.21 20.64
N GLU A 226 -13.36 21.00 20.92
CA GLU A 226 -12.38 20.72 21.99
C GLU A 226 -11.03 21.38 21.70
N ASP A 227 -10.55 21.31 20.46
CA ASP A 227 -9.31 21.97 20.03
C ASP A 227 -9.46 23.50 20.06
N SER A 228 -10.62 24.03 19.65
CA SER A 228 -10.93 25.47 19.76
C SER A 228 -10.96 25.94 21.22
N PHE A 229 -11.54 25.14 22.12
CA PHE A 229 -11.53 25.42 23.55
C PHE A 229 -10.10 25.41 24.11
N LEU A 230 -9.31 24.37 23.84
CA LEU A 230 -7.90 24.28 24.27
C LEU A 230 -7.01 25.38 23.70
N ASN A 231 -7.31 25.88 22.50
CA ASN A 231 -6.63 27.02 21.87
C ASN A 231 -7.01 28.37 22.47
N THR A 232 -8.15 28.46 23.12
CA THR A 232 -8.59 29.68 23.84
C THR A 232 -8.03 29.73 25.27
N GLN A 233 -7.55 28.60 25.80
CA GLN A 233 -7.00 28.50 27.17
C GLN A 233 -5.47 28.66 27.23
N PRO A 234 -4.90 29.05 28.39
CA PRO A 234 -3.47 29.16 28.57
C PRO A 234 -2.71 27.84 28.31
N VAL A 235 -1.50 27.95 27.76
CA VAL A 235 -0.64 26.79 27.43
C VAL A 235 -0.34 25.93 28.67
N SER A 236 -0.28 26.53 29.86
CA SER A 236 -0.13 25.81 31.14
C SER A 236 -1.29 24.85 31.40
N MET A 237 -2.53 25.30 31.20
CA MET A 237 -3.75 24.51 31.38
C MET A 237 -3.79 23.31 30.43
N ARG A 238 -3.42 23.52 29.17
CA ARG A 238 -3.32 22.43 28.17
C ARG A 238 -2.31 21.36 28.60
N LYS A 239 -1.12 21.77 29.03
CA LYS A 239 -0.08 20.85 29.51
C LYS A 239 -0.53 20.07 30.74
N THR A 240 -1.27 20.70 31.66
CA THR A 240 -1.84 20.02 32.83
C THR A 240 -2.83 18.93 32.42
N ILE A 241 -3.75 19.21 31.48
CA ILE A 241 -4.72 18.23 30.97
C ILE A 241 -4.01 17.04 30.29
N GLU A 242 -3.02 17.32 29.44
CA GLU A 242 -2.22 16.30 28.76
C GLU A 242 -1.45 15.41 29.74
N PHE A 243 -0.82 16.03 30.75
CA PHE A 243 -0.05 15.35 31.78
C PHE A 243 -0.94 14.47 32.68
N VAL A 244 -2.04 15.02 33.21
CA VAL A 244 -2.96 14.29 34.08
C VAL A 244 -3.59 13.11 33.33
N SER A 245 -4.03 13.32 32.09
CA SER A 245 -4.58 12.23 31.27
C SER A 245 -3.53 11.14 30.96
N GLU A 246 -2.25 11.48 30.81
CA GLU A 246 -1.19 10.49 30.57
C GLU A 246 -0.86 9.67 31.82
N ARG A 247 -0.72 10.36 32.96
CA ARG A 247 -0.37 9.73 34.24
C ARG A 247 -1.49 8.81 34.73
N ILE A 248 -2.75 9.26 34.66
CA ILE A 248 -3.90 8.45 35.07
C ILE A 248 -4.10 7.29 34.09
N ALA A 249 -3.96 7.49 32.77
CA ALA A 249 -4.01 6.38 31.82
C ALA A 249 -2.94 5.31 32.11
N SER A 250 -1.72 5.74 32.42
CA SER A 250 -0.62 4.83 32.80
C SER A 250 -0.90 4.09 34.11
N ALA A 251 -1.51 4.75 35.09
CA ALA A 251 -1.91 4.12 36.35
C ALA A 251 -3.02 3.08 36.13
N CYS A 252 -4.03 3.41 35.31
CA CYS A 252 -5.08 2.47 34.91
C CYS A 252 -4.49 1.26 34.18
N ILE A 253 -3.55 1.47 33.24
CA ILE A 253 -2.88 0.39 32.52
C ILE A 253 -2.11 -0.53 33.48
N LYS A 254 -1.37 0.05 34.44
CA LYS A 254 -0.66 -0.74 35.46
C LYS A 254 -1.61 -1.57 36.33
N HIS A 255 -2.74 -1.01 36.74
CA HIS A 255 -3.78 -1.71 37.48
C HIS A 255 -4.34 -2.89 36.67
N ILE A 256 -4.67 -2.66 35.39
CA ILE A 256 -5.16 -3.71 34.49
C ILE A 256 -4.11 -4.83 34.35
N CYS A 257 -2.85 -4.50 34.12
CA CYS A 257 -1.79 -5.49 33.94
C CYS A 257 -1.49 -6.32 35.21
N ASN A 258 -1.51 -5.67 36.38
CA ASN A 258 -1.03 -6.29 37.61
C ASN A 258 -2.14 -6.98 38.42
N GLU A 259 -3.37 -6.49 38.36
CA GLU A 259 -4.47 -7.00 39.21
C GLU A 259 -5.57 -7.66 38.38
N VAL A 260 -6.05 -6.99 37.32
CA VAL A 260 -7.23 -7.45 36.57
C VAL A 260 -6.91 -8.64 35.67
N VAL A 261 -5.85 -8.53 34.86
CA VAL A 261 -5.46 -9.58 33.92
C VAL A 261 -5.06 -10.88 34.64
N PRO A 262 -4.23 -10.86 35.71
CA PRO A 262 -3.84 -12.10 36.40
C PRO A 262 -4.99 -12.76 37.16
N ASN A 263 -5.86 -11.99 37.81
CA ASN A 263 -7.02 -12.53 38.52
C ASN A 263 -8.01 -13.19 37.54
N TYR A 264 -8.26 -12.52 36.42
CA TYR A 264 -9.13 -13.07 35.39
C TYR A 264 -8.52 -14.28 34.66
N LYS A 265 -7.20 -14.31 34.46
CA LYS A 265 -6.49 -15.50 33.95
C LYS A 265 -6.68 -16.72 34.86
N LYS A 266 -6.63 -16.53 36.19
CA LYS A 266 -6.89 -17.61 37.16
C LYS A 266 -8.33 -18.10 37.08
N GLN A 267 -9.31 -17.20 37.15
CA GLN A 267 -10.73 -17.54 37.05
C GLN A 267 -11.08 -18.23 35.72
N ALA A 268 -10.51 -17.76 34.60
CA ALA A 268 -10.76 -18.33 33.29
C ALA A 268 -10.09 -19.71 33.14
N SER A 269 -8.93 -19.92 33.76
CA SER A 269 -8.26 -21.24 33.81
C SER A 269 -9.02 -22.24 34.68
N GLU A 270 -9.60 -21.80 35.80
CA GLU A 270 -10.43 -22.63 36.68
C GLU A 270 -11.76 -22.99 36.00
N SER A 271 -12.44 -22.01 35.38
CA SER A 271 -13.66 -22.25 34.60
C SER A 271 -13.43 -23.22 33.44
N LEU A 272 -12.28 -23.15 32.78
CA LEU A 272 -11.89 -24.10 31.74
C LEU A 272 -11.61 -25.50 32.30
N LYS A 273 -10.96 -25.63 33.47
CA LYS A 273 -10.76 -26.94 34.12
C LYS A 273 -12.10 -27.58 34.50
N THR A 274 -13.02 -26.83 35.11
CA THR A 274 -14.36 -27.34 35.45
C THR A 274 -15.16 -27.73 34.20
N PHE A 275 -15.03 -26.97 33.11
CA PHE A 275 -15.68 -27.31 31.84
C PHE A 275 -15.09 -28.57 31.19
N LEU A 276 -13.76 -28.72 31.20
CA LEU A 276 -13.08 -29.91 30.69
C LEU A 276 -13.40 -31.16 31.52
N GLU A 277 -13.51 -31.02 32.84
CA GLU A 277 -13.94 -32.10 33.74
C GLU A 277 -15.41 -32.50 33.52
N GLY A 278 -16.29 -31.52 33.30
CA GLY A 278 -17.69 -31.76 32.91
C GLY A 278 -17.80 -32.49 31.57
N TRP A 279 -17.01 -32.06 30.59
CA TRP A 279 -16.96 -32.70 29.27
C TRP A 279 -16.40 -34.13 29.33
N LYS A 280 -15.42 -34.40 30.21
CA LYS A 280 -14.90 -35.77 30.46
C LYS A 280 -15.97 -36.69 31.04
N LYS A 281 -16.84 -36.16 31.91
CA LYS A 281 -17.95 -36.91 32.52
C LYS A 281 -19.09 -37.17 31.53
N GLU A 282 -19.40 -36.22 30.65
CA GLU A 282 -20.47 -36.39 29.65
C GLU A 282 -20.13 -37.40 28.53
N GLN A 283 -18.84 -37.57 28.20
CA GLN A 283 -18.44 -38.49 27.13
C GLN A 283 -18.07 -39.92 27.56
N ASN A 284 -18.07 -40.26 28.86
CA ASN A 284 -17.74 -41.60 29.37
C ASN A 284 -16.45 -42.21 28.75
N VAL A 285 -15.42 -41.39 28.53
CA VAL A 285 -14.15 -41.86 27.93
C VAL A 285 -13.16 -42.23 29.03
N SER A 286 -12.96 -43.54 29.21
CA SER A 286 -11.76 -44.08 29.85
C SER A 286 -10.57 -43.89 28.91
N ASP A 287 -9.55 -43.18 29.39
CA ASP A 287 -8.22 -42.95 28.85
C ASP A 287 -7.98 -43.12 27.33
N GLY A 288 -7.80 -41.96 26.66
CA GLY A 288 -6.65 -41.82 25.76
C GLY A 288 -6.87 -41.82 24.25
N ASN A 289 -8.09 -41.94 23.72
CA ASN A 289 -8.31 -41.79 22.27
C ASN A 289 -9.49 -40.86 21.94
N PHE A 290 -9.19 -39.57 21.83
CA PHE A 290 -10.11 -38.58 21.25
C PHE A 290 -10.06 -38.67 19.72
N ASN A 291 -11.21 -38.84 19.06
CA ASN A 291 -11.31 -38.80 17.59
C ASN A 291 -10.98 -37.39 17.07
N ASP A 292 -10.42 -37.27 15.86
CA ASP A 292 -10.02 -35.98 15.27
C ASP A 292 -11.17 -34.97 15.15
N ASN A 293 -12.39 -35.46 14.92
CA ASN A 293 -13.60 -34.64 14.93
C ASN A 293 -13.96 -34.11 16.32
N GLN A 294 -13.69 -34.88 17.39
CA GLN A 294 -13.89 -34.43 18.78
C GLN A 294 -12.82 -33.41 19.18
N LYS A 295 -11.57 -33.58 18.73
CA LYS A 295 -10.48 -32.60 18.93
C LYS A 295 -10.77 -31.26 18.24
N LEU A 296 -11.33 -31.30 17.02
CA LEU A 296 -11.75 -30.11 16.29
C LEU A 296 -12.94 -29.40 16.94
N ALA A 297 -13.95 -30.16 17.40
CA ALA A 297 -15.09 -29.62 18.13
C ALA A 297 -14.66 -28.98 19.47
N LEU A 298 -13.77 -29.62 20.22
CA LEU A 298 -13.23 -29.09 21.47
C LEU A 298 -12.44 -27.79 21.22
N LYS A 299 -11.59 -27.74 20.18
CA LYS A 299 -10.87 -26.51 19.80
C LYS A 299 -11.80 -25.37 19.39
N ALA A 300 -12.91 -25.66 18.70
CA ALA A 300 -13.91 -24.66 18.33
C ALA A 300 -14.67 -24.12 19.55
N ILE A 301 -15.06 -25.00 20.47
CA ILE A 301 -15.76 -24.63 21.71
C ILE A 301 -14.83 -23.82 22.63
N VAL A 302 -13.57 -24.24 22.79
CA VAL A 302 -12.54 -23.51 23.54
C VAL A 302 -12.30 -22.13 22.94
N SER A 303 -12.25 -22.02 21.61
CA SER A 303 -12.09 -20.71 20.93
C SER A 303 -13.29 -19.78 21.17
N LYS A 304 -14.51 -20.32 21.18
CA LYS A 304 -15.73 -19.56 21.52
C LYS A 304 -15.73 -19.10 22.99
N GLN A 305 -15.26 -19.95 23.90
CA GLN A 305 -15.15 -19.64 25.32
C GLN A 305 -14.06 -18.59 25.59
N VAL A 306 -12.92 -18.66 24.90
CA VAL A 306 -11.88 -17.62 24.91
C VAL A 306 -12.45 -16.27 24.47
N GLN A 307 -13.26 -16.25 23.41
CA GLN A 307 -13.88 -15.02 22.92
C GLN A 307 -14.90 -14.45 23.93
N ASN A 308 -15.71 -15.29 24.58
CA ASN A 308 -16.66 -14.86 25.60
C ASN A 308 -15.95 -14.28 26.84
N HIS A 309 -14.90 -14.96 27.32
CA HIS A 309 -14.08 -14.47 28.44
C HIS A 309 -13.36 -13.16 28.08
N LEU A 310 -12.92 -12.97 26.84
CA LEU A 310 -12.35 -11.71 26.36
C LEU A 310 -13.36 -10.56 26.37
N VAL A 311 -14.62 -10.81 25.98
CA VAL A 311 -15.68 -9.80 26.02
C VAL A 311 -16.00 -9.40 27.46
N VAL A 312 -16.10 -10.37 28.38
CA VAL A 312 -16.35 -10.11 29.80
C VAL A 312 -15.17 -9.38 30.45
N LEU A 313 -13.93 -9.75 30.13
CA LEU A 313 -12.73 -9.04 30.59
C LEU A 313 -12.73 -7.58 30.13
N LYS A 314 -13.04 -7.32 28.85
CA LYS A 314 -13.11 -5.94 28.32
C LYS A 314 -14.20 -5.13 29.01
N GLY A 315 -15.34 -5.76 29.32
CA GLY A 315 -16.42 -5.16 30.10
C GLY A 315 -15.99 -4.78 31.52
N ASN A 316 -15.35 -5.69 32.24
CA ASN A 316 -14.90 -5.45 33.62
C ASN A 316 -13.75 -4.42 33.68
N CYS A 317 -12.78 -4.49 32.76
CA CYS A 317 -11.74 -3.48 32.62
C CYS A 317 -12.34 -2.10 32.40
N SER A 318 -13.37 -1.97 31.55
CA SER A 318 -14.01 -0.67 31.30
C SER A 318 -14.72 -0.09 32.53
N LYS A 319 -15.28 -0.94 33.40
CA LYS A 319 -15.93 -0.51 34.65
C LYS A 319 -14.92 -0.01 35.68
N GLU A 320 -13.87 -0.78 35.93
CA GLU A 320 -12.82 -0.40 36.90
C GLU A 320 -12.04 0.83 36.44
N VAL A 321 -11.77 0.95 35.14
CA VAL A 321 -11.16 2.15 34.56
C VAL A 321 -12.04 3.38 34.77
N THR A 322 -13.36 3.24 34.61
CA THR A 322 -14.29 4.36 34.83
C THR A 322 -14.30 4.80 36.29
N GLN A 323 -14.28 3.86 37.24
CA GLN A 323 -14.22 4.17 38.68
C GLN A 323 -12.92 4.89 39.06
N ILE A 324 -11.76 4.40 38.59
CA ILE A 324 -10.46 5.05 38.87
C ILE A 324 -10.40 6.46 38.25
N MET A 325 -11.01 6.65 37.08
CA MET A 325 -11.07 7.95 36.40
C MET A 325 -11.96 8.94 37.17
N GLU A 326 -13.14 8.51 37.64
CA GLU A 326 -14.08 9.35 38.39
C GLU A 326 -13.50 9.80 39.74
N GLU A 327 -12.71 8.97 40.40
CA GLU A 327 -12.08 9.33 41.69
C GLU A 327 -10.83 10.20 41.52
N LYS A 328 -9.94 9.91 40.55
CA LYS A 328 -8.61 10.54 40.48
C LYS A 328 -8.53 11.78 39.59
N ILE A 329 -9.37 11.88 38.55
CA ILE A 329 -9.30 13.00 37.60
C ILE A 329 -9.74 14.32 38.23
N PRO A 330 -10.89 14.42 38.92
CA PRO A 330 -11.34 15.68 39.51
C PRO A 330 -10.31 16.25 40.50
N ILE A 331 -9.81 15.40 41.40
CA ILE A 331 -8.83 15.76 42.42
C ILE A 331 -7.51 16.23 41.80
N SER A 332 -7.05 15.56 40.74
CA SER A 332 -5.76 15.90 40.10
C SER A 332 -5.84 17.18 39.27
N VAL A 333 -6.98 17.42 38.62
CA VAL A 333 -7.21 18.62 37.81
C VAL A 333 -7.42 19.84 38.72
N GLU A 334 -8.21 19.71 39.80
CA GLU A 334 -8.43 20.80 40.76
C GLU A 334 -7.14 21.23 41.48
N ASN A 335 -6.28 20.27 41.84
CA ASN A 335 -5.02 20.57 42.55
C ASN A 335 -3.93 21.21 41.66
N LEU A 336 -4.01 21.06 40.34
CA LEU A 336 -2.98 21.52 39.40
C LEU A 336 -3.39 22.75 38.58
N LEU A 337 -4.65 23.18 38.69
CA LEU A 337 -5.14 24.41 38.08
C LEU A 337 -4.87 25.62 38.98
N ALA A 338 -4.86 26.81 38.39
CA ALA A 338 -4.70 28.05 39.14
C ALA A 338 -5.93 28.31 40.02
N ILE A 339 -5.72 28.94 41.19
CA ILE A 339 -6.77 29.21 42.19
C ILE A 339 -7.92 30.08 41.61
N ASP A 340 -7.63 30.87 40.58
CA ASP A 340 -8.55 31.81 39.94
C ASP A 340 -9.41 31.21 38.81
N THR A 341 -9.39 29.89 38.58
CA THR A 341 -10.18 29.27 37.51
C THR A 341 -11.66 29.14 37.86
N LEU A 342 -12.54 29.58 36.93
CA LEU A 342 -14.00 29.39 37.00
C LEU A 342 -14.38 27.90 37.09
N LYS A 343 -15.36 27.58 37.93
CA LYS A 343 -15.84 26.20 38.16
C LYS A 343 -16.32 25.52 36.86
N GLU A 344 -16.91 26.29 35.95
CA GLU A 344 -17.37 25.82 34.64
C GLU A 344 -16.20 25.42 33.74
N THR A 345 -15.07 26.13 33.84
CA THR A 345 -13.84 25.82 33.09
C THR A 345 -13.16 24.59 33.68
N THR A 346 -13.15 24.46 35.00
CA THR A 346 -12.65 23.26 35.71
C THR A 346 -13.45 22.01 35.33
N ASN A 347 -14.78 22.10 35.29
CA ASN A 347 -15.65 20.99 34.88
C ASN A 347 -15.41 20.58 33.41
N ALA A 348 -15.23 21.56 32.52
CA ALA A 348 -14.86 21.29 31.13
C ALA A 348 -13.48 20.61 31.01
N CYS A 349 -12.50 21.05 31.81
CA CYS A 349 -11.17 20.43 31.85
C CYS A 349 -11.21 18.99 32.39
N VAL A 350 -12.02 18.73 33.42
CA VAL A 350 -12.22 17.38 33.98
C VAL A 350 -12.85 16.45 32.96
N SER A 351 -13.92 16.89 32.29
CA SER A 351 -14.59 16.13 31.23
C SER A 351 -13.66 15.80 30.06
N LEU A 352 -12.88 16.80 29.61
CA LEU A 352 -11.92 16.63 28.53
C LEU A 352 -10.77 15.69 28.93
N THR A 353 -10.22 15.84 30.14
CA THR A 353 -9.18 14.96 30.68
C THR A 353 -9.67 13.52 30.80
N ALA A 354 -10.92 13.31 31.24
CA ALA A 354 -11.57 12.00 31.31
C ALA A 354 -11.74 11.36 29.93
N LYS A 355 -12.18 12.13 28.93
CA LYS A 355 -12.30 11.66 27.54
C LYS A 355 -10.95 11.24 26.96
N MET A 356 -9.92 12.09 27.09
CA MET A 356 -8.56 11.80 26.61
C MET A 356 -7.96 10.56 27.28
N CYS A 357 -8.16 10.43 28.60
CA CYS A 357 -7.70 9.26 29.36
C CYS A 357 -8.41 7.99 28.87
N LYS A 358 -9.73 8.03 28.71
CA LYS A 358 -10.56 6.91 28.24
C LYS A 358 -10.16 6.44 26.85
N ASP A 359 -9.90 7.36 25.92
CA ASP A 359 -9.46 7.01 24.58
C ASP A 359 -8.06 6.37 24.55
N ARG A 360 -7.12 6.88 25.35
CA ARG A 360 -5.78 6.29 25.49
C ARG A 360 -5.85 4.86 26.06
N VAL A 361 -6.61 4.65 27.12
CA VAL A 361 -6.78 3.31 27.72
C VAL A 361 -7.50 2.38 26.74
N ARG A 362 -8.52 2.87 26.01
CA ARG A 362 -9.22 2.08 24.97
C ARG A 362 -8.28 1.67 23.83
N GLN A 363 -7.46 2.57 23.31
CA GLN A 363 -6.47 2.26 22.28
C GLN A 363 -5.47 1.21 22.76
N TRP A 364 -4.99 1.35 24.00
CA TRP A 364 -4.12 0.35 24.62
C TRP A 364 -4.82 -1.01 24.77
N MET A 365 -6.07 -1.03 25.25
CA MET A 365 -6.85 -2.27 25.40
C MET A 365 -7.06 -2.98 24.07
N VAL A 366 -7.35 -2.27 22.97
CA VAL A 366 -7.50 -2.88 21.65
C VAL A 366 -6.18 -3.49 21.15
N THR A 367 -5.07 -2.81 21.42
CA THR A 367 -3.74 -3.22 20.94
C THR A 367 -3.18 -4.39 21.74
N GLN A 368 -3.36 -4.38 23.06
CA GLN A 368 -2.76 -5.35 23.97
C GLN A 368 -3.71 -6.49 24.35
N LEU A 369 -5.01 -6.23 24.57
CA LEU A 369 -6.01 -7.27 24.89
C LEU A 369 -6.52 -7.97 23.62
N ASN A 370 -5.61 -8.65 22.94
CA ASN A 370 -5.87 -9.51 21.80
C ASN A 370 -6.02 -10.97 22.23
N THR A 371 -6.50 -11.81 21.31
CA THR A 371 -6.74 -13.25 21.53
C THR A 371 -5.48 -13.99 22.03
N ASN A 372 -4.29 -13.43 21.80
CA ASN A 372 -3.01 -14.05 22.15
C ASN A 372 -2.74 -14.07 23.67
N ILE A 373 -3.34 -13.17 24.47
CA ILE A 373 -3.18 -13.17 25.94
C ILE A 373 -3.66 -14.48 26.56
N PHE A 374 -4.75 -15.04 26.02
CA PHE A 374 -5.37 -16.26 26.50
C PHE A 374 -5.08 -17.46 25.60
N ALA A 375 -4.85 -17.27 24.30
CA ALA A 375 -4.63 -18.38 23.38
C ALA A 375 -3.45 -19.26 23.80
N LYS A 376 -2.34 -18.70 24.31
CA LYS A 376 -1.19 -19.52 24.74
C LYS A 376 -1.51 -20.37 25.97
N ASP A 377 -2.13 -19.79 26.99
CA ASP A 377 -2.48 -20.48 28.24
C ASP A 377 -3.61 -21.49 28.03
N PHE A 378 -4.62 -21.13 27.23
CA PHE A 378 -5.75 -22.00 26.89
C PHE A 378 -5.31 -23.14 25.98
N ASN A 379 -4.52 -22.88 24.93
CA ASN A 379 -3.98 -23.95 24.08
C ASN A 379 -3.05 -24.87 24.85
N MET A 380 -2.21 -24.35 25.76
CA MET A 380 -1.39 -25.18 26.64
C MET A 380 -2.23 -26.05 27.58
N THR A 381 -3.33 -25.52 28.12
CA THR A 381 -4.20 -26.27 29.04
C THR A 381 -5.03 -27.31 28.28
N THR A 382 -5.52 -26.97 27.09
CA THR A 382 -6.20 -27.90 26.18
C THR A 382 -5.24 -28.97 25.65
N GLN A 383 -3.99 -28.63 25.32
CA GLN A 383 -2.97 -29.61 24.91
C GLN A 383 -2.59 -30.52 26.07
N LYS A 384 -2.35 -30.01 27.29
CA LYS A 384 -2.11 -30.85 28.48
C LYS A 384 -3.30 -31.79 28.81
N PHE A 385 -4.51 -31.40 28.44
CA PHE A 385 -5.70 -32.23 28.59
C PHE A 385 -5.83 -33.30 27.48
N LEU A 386 -5.37 -32.98 26.27
CA LEU A 386 -5.35 -33.90 25.13
C LEU A 386 -4.17 -34.89 25.20
N ASP A 387 -3.03 -34.43 25.71
CA ASP A 387 -1.76 -35.15 25.77
C ASP A 387 -1.44 -35.54 27.23
N GLN A 388 -2.23 -36.46 27.80
CA GLN A 388 -1.83 -37.16 29.03
C GLN A 388 -0.80 -38.28 28.78
N ASN A 389 -0.47 -38.56 27.52
CA ASN A 389 0.63 -39.44 27.14
C ASN A 389 1.82 -38.59 26.65
N GLY A 390 2.90 -38.61 27.44
CA GLY A 390 4.08 -37.79 27.20
C GLY A 390 4.70 -38.00 25.82
N GLN A 391 4.72 -36.92 25.04
CA GLN A 391 5.84 -36.65 24.13
C GLN A 391 6.22 -35.19 24.30
N ASN A 392 7.47 -34.99 24.72
CA ASN A 392 8.12 -33.69 24.76
C ASN A 392 7.94 -33.02 23.40
N ILE A 393 7.29 -31.86 23.40
CA ILE A 393 7.30 -30.93 22.27
C ILE A 393 8.76 -30.52 22.10
N SER A 394 9.47 -31.12 21.15
CA SER A 394 10.73 -30.53 20.70
C SER A 394 10.36 -29.22 20.01
N ASP A 395 10.90 -28.12 20.51
CA ASP A 395 10.93 -26.85 19.79
C ASP A 395 11.32 -27.11 18.33
N LYS A 396 10.49 -26.68 17.38
CA LYS A 396 10.90 -26.66 15.97
C LYS A 396 12.20 -25.84 15.91
N PRO A 397 13.31 -26.39 15.39
CA PRO A 397 14.54 -25.62 15.28
C PRO A 397 14.32 -24.41 14.36
N VAL A 398 15.01 -23.31 14.67
CA VAL A 398 14.97 -22.04 13.92
C VAL A 398 15.35 -22.23 12.44
N PHE A 399 16.02 -23.34 12.11
CA PHE A 399 16.42 -23.73 10.76
C PHE A 399 15.93 -25.15 10.47
N ALA A 400 14.93 -25.26 9.61
CA ALA A 400 14.42 -26.52 9.10
C ALA A 400 14.12 -26.35 7.61
N LEU A 401 14.48 -27.36 6.81
CA LEU A 401 14.16 -27.38 5.39
C LEU A 401 12.65 -27.48 5.19
N PRO A 402 12.14 -27.04 4.02
CA PRO A 402 10.78 -27.34 3.60
C PRO A 402 10.49 -28.85 3.64
N PRO A 403 9.20 -29.26 3.72
CA PRO A 403 8.77 -30.63 4.03
C PRO A 403 9.36 -31.76 3.16
N GLU A 404 9.89 -31.46 1.98
CA GLU A 404 10.51 -32.43 1.06
C GLU A 404 11.99 -32.13 0.71
N GLY A 405 12.66 -31.27 1.46
CA GLY A 405 14.08 -30.95 1.24
C GLY A 405 14.98 -32.18 1.46
N ASN A 406 15.73 -32.57 0.42
CA ASN A 406 16.53 -33.81 0.42
C ASN A 406 17.91 -33.71 1.12
N GLY A 407 18.23 -32.63 1.84
CA GLY A 407 19.55 -32.48 2.48
C GLY A 407 19.51 -31.99 3.92
N LYS A 408 19.67 -32.87 4.92
CA LYS A 408 19.72 -32.49 6.35
C LYS A 408 20.88 -31.55 6.73
N THR A 409 21.83 -31.33 5.83
CA THR A 409 23.03 -30.50 6.01
C THR A 409 22.89 -29.20 5.22
N HIS A 410 23.04 -28.06 5.90
CA HIS A 410 23.06 -26.74 5.27
C HIS A 410 24.25 -26.62 4.32
N ASN A 411 24.00 -26.31 3.05
CA ASN A 411 25.05 -26.10 2.06
C ASN A 411 25.25 -24.60 1.77
N ASP A 412 26.33 -24.03 2.30
CA ASP A 412 26.71 -22.63 2.13
C ASP A 412 27.20 -22.28 0.71
N ASP A 413 27.64 -23.27 -0.08
CA ASP A 413 28.17 -23.06 -1.44
C ASP A 413 27.07 -22.77 -2.47
N LEU A 414 25.79 -22.95 -2.11
CA LEU A 414 24.66 -22.65 -2.96
C LEU A 414 24.28 -21.16 -2.86
N LYS A 415 23.76 -20.58 -3.94
CA LYS A 415 23.26 -19.20 -3.96
C LYS A 415 22.22 -18.95 -2.85
N SER A 416 22.22 -17.76 -2.27
CA SER A 416 21.25 -17.41 -1.25
C SER A 416 19.85 -17.27 -1.86
N ALA A 417 18.81 -17.46 -1.04
CA ALA A 417 17.43 -17.24 -1.50
C ALA A 417 17.17 -15.82 -1.98
N ALA A 418 17.87 -14.82 -1.43
CA ALA A 418 17.79 -13.44 -1.86
C ALA A 418 18.38 -13.26 -3.28
N ASP A 419 19.52 -13.89 -3.56
CA ASP A 419 20.14 -13.83 -4.89
C ASP A 419 19.28 -14.52 -5.96
N ILE A 420 18.59 -15.60 -5.60
CA ILE A 420 17.63 -16.27 -6.49
C ILE A 420 16.43 -15.37 -6.77
N LEU A 421 15.85 -14.74 -5.74
CA LEU A 421 14.75 -13.80 -5.93
C LEU A 421 15.15 -12.60 -6.79
N GLU A 422 16.36 -12.09 -6.61
CA GLU A 422 16.86 -10.97 -7.42
C GLU A 422 17.09 -11.39 -8.87
N GLN A 423 17.67 -12.57 -9.12
CA GLN A 423 17.83 -13.10 -10.48
C GLN A 423 16.48 -13.32 -11.18
N ILE A 424 15.45 -13.80 -10.47
CA ILE A 424 14.10 -13.93 -11.02
C ILE A 424 13.51 -12.55 -11.38
N ARG A 425 13.75 -11.52 -10.56
CA ARG A 425 13.28 -10.15 -10.81
C ARG A 425 13.98 -9.51 -11.99
N LEU A 426 15.30 -9.57 -12.05
CA LEU A 426 16.09 -9.05 -13.17
C LEU A 426 15.64 -9.70 -14.48
N MET A 427 15.48 -11.02 -14.49
CA MET A 427 14.97 -11.73 -15.67
C MET A 427 13.53 -11.32 -16.03
N SER A 428 12.66 -11.04 -15.06
CA SER A 428 11.31 -10.53 -15.31
C SER A 428 11.34 -9.14 -15.97
N VAL A 429 12.26 -8.27 -15.56
CA VAL A 429 12.48 -6.94 -16.16
C VAL A 429 13.04 -7.08 -17.58
N ASP A 430 14.04 -7.95 -17.77
CA ASP A 430 14.64 -8.20 -19.08
C ASP A 430 13.59 -8.70 -20.09
N ILE A 431 12.66 -9.57 -19.67
CA ILE A 431 11.55 -10.03 -20.52
C ILE A 431 10.63 -8.87 -20.94
N LEU A 432 10.39 -7.90 -20.05
CA LEU A 432 9.50 -6.76 -20.31
C LEU A 432 10.15 -5.68 -21.17
N GLU A 433 11.44 -5.41 -20.97
CA GLU A 433 12.17 -4.36 -21.68
C GLU A 433 12.75 -4.85 -23.01
N ASN A 434 13.42 -6.01 -23.02
CA ASN A 434 14.08 -6.58 -24.19
C ASN A 434 13.88 -8.11 -24.27
N PRO A 435 12.70 -8.58 -24.75
CA PRO A 435 12.35 -10.00 -24.73
C PRO A 435 13.40 -10.92 -25.37
N LYS A 436 14.15 -10.44 -26.38
CA LYS A 436 15.11 -11.22 -27.18
C LYS A 436 16.41 -11.57 -26.45
N ASP A 437 16.75 -10.87 -25.38
CA ASP A 437 18.03 -11.06 -24.67
C ASP A 437 17.99 -12.25 -23.69
N VAL A 438 16.80 -12.75 -23.36
CA VAL A 438 16.63 -13.88 -22.45
C VAL A 438 16.87 -15.19 -23.18
N SER A 439 17.98 -15.87 -22.88
CA SER A 439 18.28 -17.20 -23.44
C SER A 439 17.58 -18.32 -22.66
N ALA A 440 17.20 -19.40 -23.36
CA ALA A 440 16.63 -20.59 -22.73
C ALA A 440 17.63 -21.27 -21.77
N ASP A 441 18.93 -21.15 -22.02
CA ASP A 441 20.00 -21.72 -21.20
C ASP A 441 20.15 -20.94 -19.87
N SER A 442 20.10 -19.61 -19.91
CA SER A 442 20.10 -18.77 -18.71
C SER A 442 18.91 -19.10 -17.79
N LEU A 443 17.73 -19.33 -18.38
CA LEU A 443 16.53 -19.71 -17.62
C LEU A 443 16.66 -21.12 -17.01
N LYS A 444 17.25 -22.09 -17.74
CA LYS A 444 17.53 -23.44 -17.19
C LYS A 444 18.47 -23.37 -15.99
N ILE A 445 19.54 -22.58 -16.08
CA ILE A 445 20.49 -22.40 -14.98
C ILE A 445 19.78 -21.82 -13.75
N LEU A 446 18.96 -20.77 -13.93
CA LEU A 446 18.20 -20.16 -12.84
C LEU A 446 17.24 -21.15 -12.15
N LEU A 447 16.50 -21.95 -12.93
CA LEU A 447 15.57 -22.95 -12.39
C LEU A 447 16.30 -24.07 -11.65
N GLN A 448 17.46 -24.51 -12.16
CA GLN A 448 18.29 -25.51 -11.48
C GLN A 448 18.88 -24.97 -10.17
N ASP A 449 19.34 -23.72 -10.16
CA ASP A 449 19.85 -23.05 -8.97
C ASP A 449 18.75 -22.84 -7.92
N ALA A 450 17.54 -22.47 -8.35
CA ALA A 450 16.37 -22.38 -7.46
C ALA A 450 16.04 -23.76 -6.84
N ASN A 451 16.01 -24.83 -7.65
CA ASN A 451 15.74 -26.18 -7.16
C ASN A 451 16.79 -26.67 -6.14
N ARG A 452 18.08 -26.41 -6.42
CA ARG A 452 19.18 -26.76 -5.51
C ARG A 452 19.09 -25.97 -4.21
N THR A 453 18.78 -24.68 -4.29
CA THR A 453 18.65 -23.79 -3.13
C THR A 453 17.52 -24.23 -2.20
N LEU A 454 16.34 -24.54 -2.75
CA LEU A 454 15.18 -24.99 -1.97
C LEU A 454 15.41 -26.33 -1.27
N ASN A 455 16.20 -27.23 -1.87
CA ASN A 455 16.46 -28.57 -1.32
C ASN A 455 17.72 -28.67 -0.44
N GLY A 456 18.66 -27.73 -0.60
CA GLY A 456 20.00 -27.82 -0.02
C GLY A 456 20.31 -26.79 1.07
N ARG A 457 19.54 -25.69 1.18
CA ARG A 457 19.79 -24.67 2.20
C ARG A 457 18.72 -24.66 3.30
N CYS A 458 19.13 -24.96 4.53
CA CYS A 458 18.27 -24.95 5.73
C CYS A 458 17.86 -23.55 6.24
N ASP A 459 18.38 -22.46 5.65
CA ASP A 459 17.99 -21.07 5.96
C ASP A 459 16.71 -20.63 5.21
N VAL A 460 16.30 -21.41 4.21
CA VAL A 460 15.06 -21.18 3.47
C VAL A 460 13.88 -21.65 4.30
N ASN A 461 13.21 -20.70 4.95
CA ASN A 461 11.97 -20.97 5.65
C ASN A 461 10.80 -21.15 4.66
N ASP A 462 9.66 -21.63 5.19
CA ASP A 462 8.48 -21.83 4.35
C ASP A 462 8.06 -20.54 3.63
N THR A 463 8.11 -19.37 4.29
CA THR A 463 7.69 -18.11 3.66
C THR A 463 8.57 -17.67 2.48
N ILE A 464 9.87 -17.92 2.54
CA ILE A 464 10.84 -17.57 1.50
C ILE A 464 10.64 -18.50 0.30
N ALA A 465 10.45 -19.79 0.56
CA ALA A 465 10.16 -20.74 -0.50
C ALA A 465 8.80 -20.46 -1.17
N ALA A 466 7.77 -20.03 -0.42
CA ALA A 466 6.53 -19.50 -1.02
C ALA A 466 6.81 -18.34 -1.95
N CYS A 467 7.60 -17.37 -1.50
CA CYS A 467 7.93 -16.18 -2.28
C CYS A 467 8.66 -16.54 -3.58
N ILE A 468 9.63 -17.46 -3.53
CA ILE A 468 10.33 -17.95 -4.74
C ILE A 468 9.33 -18.62 -5.69
N CYS A 469 8.51 -19.56 -5.19
CA CYS A 469 7.54 -20.27 -6.02
C CYS A 469 6.49 -19.34 -6.64
N THR A 470 5.96 -18.36 -5.88
CA THR A 470 4.98 -17.38 -6.41
C THR A 470 5.60 -16.48 -7.48
N THR A 471 6.84 -16.04 -7.27
CA THR A 471 7.54 -15.18 -8.25
C THR A 471 7.90 -15.96 -9.51
N LEU A 472 8.18 -17.26 -9.39
CA LEU A 472 8.37 -18.15 -10.54
C LEU A 472 7.08 -18.38 -11.34
N VAL A 473 5.90 -18.37 -10.70
CA VAL A 473 4.61 -18.40 -11.43
C VAL A 473 4.42 -17.12 -12.23
N ASP A 474 4.72 -15.96 -11.65
CA ASP A 474 4.66 -14.68 -12.38
C ASP A 474 5.66 -14.67 -13.56
N LEU A 475 6.89 -15.16 -13.36
CA LEU A 475 7.88 -15.31 -14.43
C LEU A 475 7.38 -16.25 -15.55
N ALA A 476 6.77 -17.37 -15.19
CA ALA A 476 6.19 -18.30 -16.16
C ALA A 476 5.09 -17.63 -17.01
N LEU A 477 4.23 -16.82 -16.39
CA LEU A 477 3.20 -16.06 -17.11
C LEU A 477 3.82 -15.02 -18.06
N LEU A 478 4.86 -14.29 -17.62
CA LEU A 478 5.57 -13.34 -18.48
C LEU A 478 6.21 -14.02 -19.70
N LEU A 479 6.77 -15.22 -19.52
CA LEU A 479 7.32 -16.01 -20.62
C LEU A 479 6.24 -16.44 -21.62
N ILE A 480 5.04 -16.82 -21.16
CA ILE A 480 3.91 -17.16 -22.05
C ILE A 480 3.50 -15.97 -22.92
N VAL A 481 3.52 -14.76 -22.36
CA VAL A 481 3.05 -13.54 -23.05
C VAL A 481 4.10 -12.97 -24.00
N TYR A 482 5.36 -12.86 -23.55
CA TYR A 482 6.39 -12.11 -24.27
C TYR A 482 7.42 -13.02 -24.99
N ARG A 483 7.48 -14.32 -24.67
CA ARG A 483 8.39 -15.30 -25.28
C ARG A 483 7.72 -16.63 -25.58
N THR A 484 6.87 -16.63 -26.60
CA THR A 484 6.18 -17.82 -27.11
C THR A 484 7.11 -18.93 -27.61
N ASP A 485 8.41 -18.66 -27.83
CA ASP A 485 9.39 -19.66 -28.27
C ASP A 485 9.87 -20.62 -27.16
N ILE A 486 10.03 -20.11 -25.92
CA ILE A 486 10.73 -20.86 -24.85
C ILE A 486 9.77 -21.68 -24.00
N MET A 487 8.63 -21.10 -23.64
CA MET A 487 7.69 -21.73 -22.70
C MET A 487 6.98 -22.99 -23.22
N PRO A 488 6.61 -23.16 -24.51
CA PRO A 488 5.93 -24.37 -24.96
C PRO A 488 6.84 -25.61 -25.00
N GLU A 489 8.15 -25.46 -24.76
CA GLU A 489 9.04 -26.59 -24.58
C GLU A 489 8.66 -27.38 -23.31
N ASN A 490 8.22 -28.63 -23.50
CA ASN A 490 7.85 -29.53 -22.40
C ASN A 490 9.00 -29.69 -21.38
N SER A 491 10.26 -29.57 -21.82
CA SER A 491 11.43 -29.65 -20.95
C SER A 491 11.48 -28.52 -19.90
N MET A 492 11.08 -27.31 -20.30
CA MET A 492 11.06 -26.14 -19.44
C MET A 492 9.92 -26.19 -18.43
N ILE A 493 8.72 -26.56 -18.88
CA ILE A 493 7.56 -26.70 -17.99
C ILE A 493 7.84 -27.75 -16.90
N GLN A 494 8.49 -28.87 -17.25
CA GLN A 494 8.87 -29.90 -16.28
C GLN A 494 9.91 -29.41 -15.26
N LEU A 495 10.86 -28.55 -15.66
CA LEU A 495 11.79 -27.90 -14.74
C LEU A 495 11.06 -27.00 -13.74
N PHE A 496 10.12 -26.16 -14.19
CA PHE A 496 9.28 -25.35 -13.30
C PHE A 496 8.48 -26.22 -12.31
N ILE A 497 7.86 -27.30 -12.80
CA ILE A 497 7.11 -28.24 -11.95
C ILE A 497 8.01 -28.90 -10.92
N SER A 498 9.25 -29.25 -11.28
CA SER A 498 10.20 -29.83 -10.32
C SER A 498 10.50 -28.88 -9.16
N VAL A 499 10.63 -27.57 -9.44
CA VAL A 499 10.85 -26.54 -8.41
C VAL A 499 9.61 -26.35 -7.54
N TRP A 500 8.42 -26.29 -8.15
CA TRP A 500 7.16 -26.09 -7.41
C TRP A 500 6.81 -27.28 -6.50
N ARG A 501 7.18 -28.50 -6.89
CA ARG A 501 6.97 -29.71 -6.06
C ARG A 501 7.79 -29.68 -4.77
N CYS A 502 8.98 -29.08 -4.77
CA CYS A 502 9.85 -29.03 -3.59
C CYS A 502 9.28 -28.26 -2.39
N TYR A 503 8.28 -27.40 -2.62
CA TYR A 503 7.78 -26.50 -1.57
C TYR A 503 6.38 -26.87 -1.03
N TYR A 504 5.54 -27.57 -1.79
CA TYR A 504 4.15 -27.81 -1.40
C TYR A 504 3.74 -29.28 -1.41
N SER A 505 3.32 -29.79 -0.25
CA SER A 505 2.48 -31.00 -0.15
C SER A 505 1.06 -30.78 -0.72
N ASN A 506 0.65 -29.52 -0.91
CA ASN A 506 -0.64 -29.13 -1.49
C ASN A 506 -0.46 -27.93 -2.45
N THR A 507 0.02 -28.22 -3.66
CA THR A 507 0.34 -27.25 -4.73
C THR A 507 -0.87 -26.44 -5.22
N ASP A 508 -2.09 -26.87 -4.88
CA ASP A 508 -3.33 -26.19 -5.24
C ASP A 508 -3.38 -24.73 -4.77
N ASN A 509 -2.73 -24.40 -3.65
CA ASN A 509 -2.72 -23.04 -3.11
C ASN A 509 -1.96 -22.04 -3.98
N LEU A 510 -0.89 -22.48 -4.65
CA LEU A 510 -0.02 -21.62 -5.46
C LEU A 510 -0.76 -21.07 -6.68
N PHE A 511 -1.63 -21.89 -7.27
CA PHE A 511 -2.33 -21.59 -8.52
C PHE A 511 -3.80 -21.22 -8.33
N LYS A 512 -4.26 -20.90 -7.11
CA LYS A 512 -5.66 -20.49 -6.83
C LYS A 512 -6.15 -19.30 -7.65
N ASN A 513 -5.24 -18.48 -8.17
CA ASN A 513 -5.53 -17.24 -8.87
C ASN A 513 -4.97 -17.24 -10.31
N LEU A 514 -4.86 -18.40 -10.95
CA LEU A 514 -4.35 -18.51 -12.32
C LEU A 514 -5.19 -17.68 -13.31
N LEU A 515 -6.53 -17.79 -13.27
CA LEU A 515 -7.47 -17.00 -14.08
C LEU A 515 -7.99 -15.74 -13.36
N CYS A 516 -7.13 -15.06 -12.61
CA CYS A 516 -7.50 -13.80 -11.98
C CYS A 516 -7.46 -12.61 -12.97
N PRO A 517 -8.14 -11.49 -12.68
CA PRO A 517 -8.16 -10.33 -13.57
C PRO A 517 -6.79 -9.81 -14.01
N ARG A 518 -5.82 -9.80 -13.09
CA ARG A 518 -4.45 -9.37 -13.38
C ARG A 518 -3.83 -10.23 -14.48
N ASN A 519 -3.96 -11.55 -14.37
CA ASN A 519 -3.31 -12.49 -15.28
C ASN A 519 -4.00 -12.50 -16.65
N VAL A 520 -5.33 -12.43 -16.67
CA VAL A 520 -6.12 -12.32 -17.91
C VAL A 520 -5.77 -11.04 -18.67
N MET A 521 -5.65 -9.91 -17.97
CA MET A 521 -5.25 -8.65 -18.59
C MET A 521 -3.80 -8.68 -19.07
N LEU A 522 -2.89 -9.33 -18.31
CA LEU A 522 -1.51 -9.51 -18.72
C LEU A 522 -1.41 -10.34 -20.01
N THR A 523 -2.18 -11.42 -20.13
CA THR A 523 -2.20 -12.24 -21.36
C THR A 523 -2.84 -11.52 -22.54
N ALA A 524 -3.79 -10.62 -22.29
CA ALA A 524 -4.41 -9.78 -23.32
C ALA A 524 -3.52 -8.62 -23.83
N GLN A 525 -2.40 -8.32 -23.16
CA GLN A 525 -1.46 -7.27 -23.57
C GLN A 525 -0.47 -7.71 -24.66
N GLY A 526 -0.36 -9.01 -24.95
CA GLY A 526 0.59 -9.52 -25.92
C GLY A 526 0.22 -9.23 -27.37
N CYS A 527 1.21 -9.16 -28.26
CA CYS A 527 0.99 -8.82 -29.67
C CYS A 527 0.31 -9.95 -30.48
N ASN A 528 0.50 -11.22 -30.08
CA ASN A 528 -0.05 -12.41 -30.76
C ASN A 528 -1.08 -13.13 -29.88
N ASN A 529 -2.31 -12.61 -29.82
CA ASN A 529 -3.34 -13.14 -28.94
C ASN A 529 -3.57 -14.66 -29.11
N GLU A 530 -3.78 -15.16 -30.31
CA GLU A 530 -4.14 -16.57 -30.53
C GLU A 530 -3.06 -17.56 -30.04
N GLU A 531 -1.79 -17.27 -30.32
CA GLU A 531 -0.64 -18.10 -29.95
C GLU A 531 -0.41 -18.09 -28.43
N ILE A 532 -0.53 -16.92 -27.80
CA ILE A 532 -0.36 -16.73 -26.35
C ILE A 532 -1.45 -17.50 -25.59
N TRP A 533 -2.71 -17.37 -25.99
CA TRP A 533 -3.83 -18.07 -25.35
C TRP A 533 -3.76 -19.59 -25.57
N THR A 534 -3.27 -20.04 -26.73
CA THR A 534 -3.02 -21.47 -27.00
C THR A 534 -1.90 -22.02 -26.12
N ASN A 535 -0.79 -21.28 -25.96
CA ASN A 535 0.31 -21.65 -25.08
C ASN A 535 -0.10 -21.64 -23.60
N PHE A 536 -0.93 -20.67 -23.21
CA PHE A 536 -1.48 -20.60 -21.86
C PHE A 536 -2.40 -21.79 -21.56
N ALA A 537 -3.24 -22.17 -22.52
CA ALA A 537 -4.10 -23.36 -22.42
C ALA A 537 -3.28 -24.66 -22.30
N ARG A 538 -2.22 -24.79 -23.10
CA ARG A 538 -1.28 -25.92 -23.03
C ARG A 538 -0.60 -26.00 -21.66
N PHE A 539 -0.13 -24.86 -21.14
CA PHE A 539 0.48 -24.77 -19.82
C PHE A 539 -0.48 -25.22 -18.71
N ALA A 540 -1.72 -24.71 -18.71
CA ALA A 540 -2.73 -25.11 -17.74
C ALA A 540 -3.07 -26.62 -17.84
N ALA A 541 -3.16 -27.19 -19.04
CA ALA A 541 -3.43 -28.60 -19.24
C ALA A 541 -2.32 -29.51 -18.66
N ILE A 542 -1.05 -29.10 -18.80
CA ILE A 542 0.09 -29.83 -18.22
C ILE A 542 0.06 -29.75 -16.69
N LEU A 543 -0.29 -28.61 -16.10
CA LEU A 543 -0.42 -28.47 -14.65
C LEU A 543 -1.49 -29.38 -14.05
N VAL A 544 -2.62 -29.57 -14.76
CA VAL A 544 -3.68 -30.49 -14.34
C VAL A 544 -3.23 -31.95 -14.47
N LYS A 545 -2.54 -32.30 -15.57
CA LYS A 545 -1.97 -33.65 -15.78
C LYS A 545 -1.01 -34.05 -14.67
N GLU A 546 -0.10 -33.15 -14.31
CA GLU A 546 0.93 -33.37 -13.29
C GLU A 546 0.40 -33.25 -11.85
N LYS A 547 -0.94 -33.09 -11.70
CA LYS A 547 -1.67 -32.93 -10.43
C LYS A 547 -1.17 -31.76 -9.58
N VAL A 548 -0.58 -30.74 -10.22
CA VAL A 548 -0.16 -29.51 -9.56
C VAL A 548 -1.38 -28.64 -9.25
N ILE A 549 -2.37 -28.65 -10.16
CA ILE A 549 -3.69 -28.03 -9.99
C ILE A 549 -4.76 -29.11 -10.03
N SER A 550 -5.63 -29.15 -9.04
CA SER A 550 -6.82 -30.02 -9.05
C SER A 550 -7.89 -29.49 -10.00
N SER A 551 -8.60 -30.40 -10.67
CA SER A 551 -9.69 -30.07 -11.61
C SER A 551 -10.78 -29.21 -10.94
N LYS A 552 -11.07 -29.45 -9.65
CA LYS A 552 -12.03 -28.64 -8.86
C LYS A 552 -11.58 -27.20 -8.65
N ASN A 553 -10.28 -26.96 -8.49
CA ASN A 553 -9.73 -25.62 -8.30
C ASN A 553 -9.83 -24.82 -9.61
N LEU A 554 -9.45 -25.43 -10.73
CA LEU A 554 -9.56 -24.80 -12.04
C LEU A 554 -11.04 -24.52 -12.42
N GLU A 555 -11.95 -25.43 -12.12
CA GLU A 555 -13.40 -25.25 -12.28
C GLU A 555 -13.93 -24.02 -11.52
N SER A 556 -13.53 -23.88 -10.25
CA SER A 556 -13.89 -22.73 -9.41
C SER A 556 -13.35 -21.41 -9.97
N GLN A 557 -12.17 -21.44 -10.58
CA GLN A 557 -11.58 -20.26 -11.22
C GLN A 557 -12.29 -19.88 -12.52
N CYS A 558 -12.58 -20.86 -13.39
CA CYS A 558 -13.35 -20.63 -14.60
C CYS A 558 -14.74 -20.07 -14.28
N THR A 559 -15.44 -20.63 -13.29
CA THR A 559 -16.75 -20.11 -12.86
C THR A 559 -16.66 -18.75 -12.15
N GLY A 560 -15.56 -18.50 -11.41
CA GLY A 560 -15.27 -17.23 -10.77
C GLY A 560 -14.97 -16.09 -11.75
N PHE A 561 -14.44 -16.40 -12.94
CA PHE A 561 -14.20 -15.45 -14.01
C PHE A 561 -15.52 -14.78 -14.47
N TYR A 562 -16.59 -15.56 -14.68
CA TYR A 562 -17.90 -15.05 -15.12
C TYR A 562 -18.70 -14.28 -14.07
N LYS A 563 -18.23 -14.23 -12.81
CA LYS A 563 -18.88 -13.38 -11.79
C LYS A 563 -18.55 -11.90 -11.96
N LYS A 564 -17.75 -11.54 -12.96
CA LYS A 564 -17.27 -10.19 -13.24
C LYS A 564 -17.60 -9.81 -14.68
N GLU A 565 -17.76 -8.52 -14.92
CA GLU A 565 -18.00 -7.97 -16.25
C GLU A 565 -16.67 -7.87 -17.03
N TRP A 566 -16.68 -8.34 -18.28
CA TRP A 566 -15.53 -8.37 -19.20
C TRP A 566 -15.93 -7.80 -20.55
N ASP A 567 -14.97 -7.29 -21.31
CA ASP A 567 -15.18 -6.87 -22.69
C ASP A 567 -15.22 -8.07 -23.66
N GLN A 568 -15.87 -7.87 -24.80
CA GLN A 568 -16.13 -8.94 -25.78
C GLN A 568 -14.85 -9.54 -26.37
N VAL A 569 -13.75 -8.78 -26.44
CA VAL A 569 -12.45 -9.27 -26.91
C VAL A 569 -11.84 -10.23 -25.90
N THR A 570 -11.88 -9.88 -24.61
CA THR A 570 -11.40 -10.77 -23.53
C THR A 570 -12.25 -12.04 -23.43
N LEU A 571 -13.57 -11.95 -23.63
CA LEU A 571 -14.45 -13.12 -23.62
C LEU A 571 -14.15 -14.10 -24.76
N SER A 572 -13.94 -13.60 -25.99
CA SER A 572 -13.55 -14.46 -27.12
C SER A 572 -12.16 -15.08 -26.92
N ASN A 573 -11.22 -14.34 -26.35
CA ASN A 573 -9.89 -14.85 -26.00
C ASN A 573 -9.94 -15.96 -24.92
N VAL A 574 -10.78 -15.80 -23.90
CA VAL A 574 -10.98 -16.84 -22.88
C VAL A 574 -11.74 -18.05 -23.45
N SER A 575 -12.69 -17.84 -24.38
CA SER A 575 -13.30 -18.94 -25.16
C SER A 575 -12.24 -19.77 -25.86
N LEU A 576 -11.33 -19.11 -26.57
CA LEU A 576 -10.22 -19.76 -27.26
C LEU A 576 -9.34 -20.56 -26.29
N PHE A 577 -9.00 -19.99 -25.13
CA PHE A 577 -8.27 -20.68 -24.08
C PHE A 577 -8.98 -21.95 -23.62
N LEU A 578 -10.29 -21.89 -23.34
CA LEU A 578 -11.07 -23.05 -22.87
C LEU A 578 -11.17 -24.13 -23.95
N LYS A 579 -11.39 -23.75 -25.22
CA LYS A 579 -11.40 -24.67 -26.37
C LYS A 579 -10.07 -25.41 -26.50
N LYS A 580 -8.95 -24.67 -26.50
CA LYS A 580 -7.60 -25.24 -26.59
C LYS A 580 -7.23 -26.05 -25.36
N PHE A 581 -7.65 -25.64 -24.17
CA PHE A 581 -7.41 -26.41 -22.95
C PHE A 581 -8.12 -27.76 -23.02
N ALA A 582 -9.37 -27.80 -23.49
CA ALA A 582 -10.13 -29.05 -23.63
C ALA A 582 -9.45 -30.00 -24.65
N GLU A 583 -8.99 -29.48 -25.79
CA GLU A 583 -8.21 -30.23 -26.79
C GLU A 583 -6.93 -30.84 -26.16
N TYR A 584 -6.13 -30.02 -25.46
CA TYR A 584 -4.90 -30.49 -24.84
C TYR A 584 -5.14 -31.45 -23.68
N HIS A 585 -6.13 -31.19 -22.84
CA HIS A 585 -6.50 -32.07 -21.72
C HIS A 585 -6.92 -33.46 -22.23
N LYS A 586 -7.71 -33.54 -23.31
CA LYS A 586 -8.04 -34.81 -23.98
C LYS A 586 -6.80 -35.51 -24.53
N SER A 587 -5.93 -34.78 -25.23
CA SER A 587 -4.70 -35.34 -25.82
C SER A 587 -3.72 -35.88 -24.77
N LEU A 588 -3.74 -35.32 -23.56
CA LEU A 588 -2.84 -35.68 -22.47
C LEU A 588 -3.37 -36.81 -21.56
N GLY A 589 -4.50 -37.43 -21.93
CA GLY A 589 -5.12 -38.55 -21.21
C GLY A 589 -6.09 -38.13 -20.10
N GLY A 590 -6.65 -36.92 -20.19
CA GLY A 590 -7.66 -36.42 -19.26
C GLY A 590 -9.00 -37.14 -19.41
N ASP A 591 -9.62 -37.47 -18.27
CA ASP A 591 -10.84 -38.27 -18.22
C ASP A 591 -12.07 -37.48 -18.75
N ALA A 592 -13.05 -38.18 -19.34
CA ALA A 592 -14.32 -37.61 -19.81
C ALA A 592 -15.28 -37.31 -18.63
N SER A 593 -14.77 -36.57 -17.66
CA SER A 593 -15.44 -36.24 -16.40
C SER A 593 -16.39 -35.05 -16.56
N LYS A 594 -17.26 -34.82 -15.57
CA LYS A 594 -18.15 -33.63 -15.49
C LYS A 594 -17.39 -32.31 -15.69
N PHE A 595 -16.13 -32.28 -15.28
CA PHE A 595 -15.22 -31.14 -15.47
C PHE A 595 -14.95 -30.86 -16.95
N SER A 596 -14.62 -31.88 -17.74
CA SER A 596 -14.37 -31.73 -19.19
C SER A 596 -15.60 -31.24 -19.94
N LEU A 597 -16.78 -31.77 -19.60
CA LEU A 597 -18.07 -31.32 -20.18
C LEU A 597 -18.42 -29.88 -19.80
N LEU A 598 -18.13 -29.46 -18.56
CA LEU A 598 -18.34 -28.08 -18.12
C LEU A 598 -17.41 -27.11 -18.86
N ILE A 599 -16.14 -27.47 -19.04
CA ILE A 599 -15.19 -26.63 -19.77
C ILE A 599 -15.58 -26.50 -21.25
N GLU A 600 -16.03 -27.58 -21.88
CA GLU A 600 -16.58 -27.55 -23.24
C GLU A 600 -17.81 -26.65 -23.35
N PHE A 601 -18.77 -26.81 -22.44
CA PHE A 601 -19.95 -25.95 -22.37
C PHE A 601 -19.58 -24.47 -22.19
N LEU A 602 -18.68 -24.16 -21.24
CA LEU A 602 -18.22 -22.78 -21.02
C LEU A 602 -17.50 -22.24 -22.24
N SER A 603 -16.76 -23.07 -22.98
CA SER A 603 -16.05 -22.65 -24.18
C SER A 603 -16.98 -22.24 -25.32
N GLU A 604 -18.15 -22.86 -25.44
CA GLU A 604 -19.16 -22.54 -26.46
C GLU A 604 -20.00 -21.32 -26.07
N PHE A 605 -20.32 -21.16 -24.78
CA PHE A 605 -21.17 -20.06 -24.28
C PHE A 605 -20.42 -18.78 -23.90
N CYS A 606 -19.09 -18.77 -23.91
CA CYS A 606 -18.26 -17.60 -23.61
C CYS A 606 -18.60 -16.35 -24.45
N GLU A 607 -18.90 -16.54 -25.74
CA GLU A 607 -19.03 -15.44 -26.70
C GLU A 607 -20.41 -14.77 -26.68
N ASP A 608 -21.40 -15.43 -26.06
CA ASP A 608 -22.81 -15.02 -26.02
C ASP A 608 -23.22 -14.36 -24.68
N LEU A 609 -22.27 -14.22 -23.74
CA LEU A 609 -22.42 -13.61 -22.40
C LEU A 609 -21.89 -12.17 -22.40
#